data_AF-A0A4Z1HW28-F1
#
_entry.id   AF-A0A4Z1HW28-F1
#
_cell.length_a   1.000
_cell.length_b   1.000
_cell.length_c   1.000
_cell.angle_alpha   90.00
_cell.angle_beta   90.00
_cell.angle_gamma   90.00
#
_symmetry.space_group_name_H-M   'P 1'
#
loop_
_entity.id
_entity.type
_entity.pdbx_description
1 polymer ?
#
loop_
_entity_poly.entity_id
_entity_poly.type
_entity_poly.pdbx_seq_one_letter_code
_entity_poly.pdbx_strand_id
1 'polypeptide(L)'
;MTDILIFNPPYVPSPDVPIPELSGAGNEDGSLSYEGDSKLLALSYAGGVDGMEITDRLIDALPDVLNQERGCAYILLCAQNKPEDVKQRIRGFGEEWKAETVSNSGKVGGWEKLQIVRIWRIPPNTT
;
A
#
# COMPACT_ATOMS: atom_id res chain seq x y z
N MET A 1 -2.69 -15.82 9.99
CA MET A 1 -3.70 -14.77 10.21
C MET A 1 -3.01 -13.59 10.88
N THR A 2 -3.21 -12.37 10.37
CA THR A 2 -2.44 -11.18 10.74
C THR A 2 -3.27 -10.22 11.57
N ASP A 3 -2.80 -9.88 12.76
CA ASP A 3 -3.50 -8.95 13.65
C ASP A 3 -3.24 -7.48 13.25
N ILE A 4 -2.00 -7.15 12.89
CA ILE A 4 -1.62 -5.81 12.42
C ILE A 4 -0.87 -5.94 11.10
N LEU A 5 -1.37 -5.28 10.07
CA LEU A 5 -0.71 -5.12 8.78
C LEU A 5 -0.36 -3.64 8.58
N ILE A 6 0.87 -3.34 8.24
CA ILE A 6 1.31 -1.99 7.89
C ILE A 6 1.92 -2.07 6.50
N PHE A 7 1.48 -1.19 5.61
CA PHE A 7 2.00 -1.13 4.26
C PHE A 7 2.26 0.31 3.83
N ASN A 8 3.53 0.55 3.51
CA ASN A 8 3.97 1.73 2.77
C ASN A 8 4.23 1.27 1.32
N PRO A 9 3.21 1.25 0.44
CA PRO A 9 3.35 0.74 -0.92
C PRO A 9 4.33 1.56 -1.75
N PRO A 10 4.80 1.03 -2.89
CA PRO A 10 5.21 1.88 -4.00
C PRO A 10 3.96 2.60 -4.55
N TYR A 11 3.65 3.79 -4.04
CA TYR A 11 2.41 4.51 -4.32
C TYR A 11 2.53 5.55 -5.45
N VAL A 12 3.70 5.72 -6.05
CA VAL A 12 3.93 6.73 -7.06
C VAL A 12 3.48 6.19 -8.42
N PRO A 13 2.61 6.90 -9.17
CA PRO A 13 2.23 6.48 -10.51
C PRO A 13 3.44 6.31 -11.42
N SER A 14 3.51 5.15 -12.09
CA SER A 14 4.55 4.82 -13.05
C SER A 14 3.95 4.11 -14.26
N PRO A 15 4.64 4.06 -15.42
CA PRO A 15 4.15 3.34 -16.59
C PRO A 15 3.91 1.85 -16.33
N ASP A 16 4.71 1.25 -15.45
CA ASP A 16 4.71 -0.15 -15.10
C ASP A 16 5.27 -0.36 -13.68
N VAL A 17 4.98 -1.52 -13.09
CA VAL A 17 5.61 -1.98 -11.84
C VAL A 17 6.87 -2.78 -12.18
N PRO A 18 8.05 -2.39 -11.68
CA PRO A 18 9.29 -3.11 -11.96
C PRO A 18 9.22 -4.55 -11.45
N ILE A 19 9.69 -5.50 -12.26
CA ILE A 19 9.82 -6.89 -11.85
C ILE A 19 11.07 -7.01 -10.97
N PRO A 20 10.96 -7.59 -9.74
CA PRO A 20 12.11 -7.83 -8.90
C PRO A 20 13.01 -8.90 -9.52
N GLU A 21 13.98 -8.50 -10.33
CA GLU A 21 15.08 -9.38 -10.73
C GLU A 21 16.27 -9.07 -9.83
N LEU A 22 16.51 -9.95 -8.85
CA LEU A 22 17.65 -9.89 -7.94
C LEU A 22 18.95 -10.39 -8.59
N SER A 23 18.85 -11.05 -9.75
CA SER A 23 19.98 -11.56 -10.51
C SER A 23 20.62 -10.43 -11.34
N GLY A 24 21.88 -10.09 -11.03
CA GLY A 24 22.69 -9.15 -11.82
C GLY A 24 22.75 -7.70 -11.31
N ALA A 25 22.18 -7.41 -10.13
CA ALA A 25 22.22 -6.06 -9.55
C ALA A 25 23.60 -5.69 -8.94
N GLY A 26 24.49 -6.67 -8.74
CA GLY A 26 25.79 -6.48 -8.10
C GLY A 26 26.96 -6.63 -9.07
N ASN A 27 27.96 -5.78 -8.90
CA ASN A 27 29.32 -5.99 -9.40
C ASN A 27 29.96 -7.21 -8.70
N GLU A 28 31.04 -7.74 -9.25
CA GLU A 28 31.76 -8.92 -8.72
C GLU A 28 32.28 -8.73 -7.29
N ASP A 29 32.44 -7.47 -6.86
CA ASP A 29 32.89 -7.07 -5.52
C ASP A 29 31.75 -6.94 -4.48
N GLY A 30 30.50 -7.22 -4.88
CA GLY A 30 29.33 -7.12 -4.03
C GLY A 30 28.73 -5.72 -3.90
N SER A 31 29.29 -4.71 -4.57
CA SER A 31 28.66 -3.39 -4.71
C SER A 31 27.54 -3.42 -5.75
N LEU A 32 26.51 -2.59 -5.60
CA LEU A 32 25.45 -2.48 -6.60
C LEU A 32 25.98 -1.74 -7.84
N SER A 33 25.63 -2.23 -9.03
CA SER A 33 25.87 -1.45 -10.26
C SER A 33 24.92 -0.25 -10.27
N TYR A 34 25.26 0.83 -10.99
CA TYR A 34 24.37 1.99 -11.12
C TYR A 34 22.97 1.59 -11.63
N GLU A 35 22.91 0.62 -12.55
CA GLU A 35 21.66 0.05 -13.06
C GLU A 35 20.92 -0.75 -11.97
N GLY A 36 21.64 -1.52 -11.16
CA GLY A 36 21.11 -2.22 -10.00
C GLY A 36 20.53 -1.28 -8.95
N ASP A 37 21.23 -0.20 -8.62
CA ASP A 37 20.78 0.86 -7.71
C ASP A 37 19.52 1.54 -8.24
N SER A 38 19.50 1.92 -9.53
CA SER A 38 18.32 2.54 -10.14
C SER A 38 17.09 1.63 -10.11
N LYS A 39 17.27 0.33 -10.36
CA LYS A 39 16.19 -0.67 -10.31
C LYS A 39 15.66 -0.88 -8.90
N LEU A 40 16.54 -0.96 -7.90
CA LEU A 40 16.14 -1.07 -6.49
C LEU A 40 15.39 0.17 -6.01
N LEU A 41 15.82 1.35 -6.45
CA LEU A 41 15.09 2.59 -6.18
C LEU A 41 13.71 2.56 -6.84
N ALA A 42 13.60 2.15 -8.10
CA ALA A 42 12.31 2.03 -8.80
C ALA A 42 11.34 1.10 -8.05
N LEU A 43 11.81 -0.04 -7.54
CA LEU A 43 11.00 -0.97 -6.74
C LEU A 43 10.42 -0.33 -5.46
N SER A 44 11.04 0.71 -4.93
CA SER A 44 10.58 1.39 -3.71
C SER A 44 9.41 2.36 -3.93
N TYR A 45 9.24 2.89 -5.16
CA TYR A 45 8.24 3.94 -5.43
C TYR A 45 7.28 3.62 -6.56
N ALA A 46 7.70 2.88 -7.60
CA ALA A 46 6.95 2.69 -8.85
C ALA A 46 5.75 1.74 -8.65
N GLY A 47 4.55 2.32 -8.59
CA GLY A 47 3.31 1.64 -8.26
C GLY A 47 2.43 1.26 -9.44
N GLY A 48 2.88 1.52 -10.67
CA GLY A 48 2.10 1.29 -11.89
C GLY A 48 0.97 2.31 -12.05
N VAL A 49 -0.11 1.90 -12.72
CA VAL A 49 -1.28 2.76 -13.00
C VAL A 49 -1.84 3.34 -11.70
N ASP A 50 -1.98 4.67 -11.65
CA ASP A 50 -2.39 5.44 -10.46
C ASP A 50 -1.57 5.17 -9.18
N GLY A 51 -0.42 4.46 -9.29
CA GLY A 51 0.37 4.01 -8.15
C GLY A 51 -0.29 2.89 -7.34
N MET A 52 -1.22 2.15 -7.94
CA MET A 52 -2.13 1.26 -7.22
C MET A 52 -2.00 -0.22 -7.58
N GLU A 53 -1.20 -0.63 -8.55
CA GLU A 53 -1.18 -2.04 -9.00
C GLU A 53 -0.79 -3.03 -7.89
N ILE A 54 0.21 -2.67 -7.07
CA ILE A 54 0.60 -3.50 -5.91
C ILE A 54 -0.38 -3.35 -4.76
N THR A 55 -0.83 -2.12 -4.50
CA THR A 55 -1.79 -1.81 -3.44
C THR A 55 -3.12 -2.53 -3.65
N ASP A 56 -3.61 -2.61 -4.89
CA ASP A 56 -4.85 -3.29 -5.26
C ASP A 56 -4.77 -4.79 -5.02
N ARG A 57 -3.65 -5.42 -5.36
CA ARG A 57 -3.40 -6.84 -5.07
C ARG A 57 -3.44 -7.11 -3.57
N LEU A 58 -2.85 -6.21 -2.76
CA LEU A 58 -2.93 -6.31 -1.32
C LEU A 58 -4.37 -6.16 -0.82
N ILE A 59 -5.09 -5.14 -1.33
CA ILE A 59 -6.49 -4.86 -0.97
C ILE A 59 -7.36 -6.11 -1.21
N ASP A 60 -7.21 -6.77 -2.35
CA ASP A 60 -7.95 -7.99 -2.69
C ASP A 60 -7.62 -9.17 -1.76
N ALA A 61 -6.41 -9.23 -1.20
CA ALA A 61 -5.99 -10.28 -0.28
C ALA A 61 -6.38 -10.00 1.19
N LEU A 62 -6.82 -8.79 1.54
CA LEU A 62 -7.17 -8.43 2.93
C LEU A 62 -8.21 -9.36 3.57
N PRO A 63 -9.25 -9.84 2.87
CA PRO A 63 -10.24 -10.74 3.46
C PRO A 63 -9.66 -12.05 4.01
N ASP A 64 -8.60 -12.54 3.39
CA ASP A 64 -7.96 -13.81 3.74
C ASP A 64 -6.78 -13.63 4.72
N VAL A 65 -6.09 -12.49 4.64
CA VAL A 65 -4.87 -12.24 5.41
C VAL A 65 -5.18 -11.70 6.82
N LEU A 66 -6.13 -10.77 6.95
CA LEU A 66 -6.41 -10.12 8.23
C LEU A 66 -7.16 -11.04 9.18
N ASN A 67 -6.88 -10.86 10.48
CA ASN A 67 -7.66 -11.47 11.53
C ASN A 67 -9.13 -11.00 11.47
N GLN A 68 -10.07 -11.95 11.47
CA GLN A 68 -11.49 -11.67 11.30
C GLN A 68 -12.08 -10.88 12.49
N GLU A 69 -11.58 -11.10 13.70
CA GLU A 69 -12.11 -10.49 14.92
C GLU A 69 -11.34 -9.21 15.31
N ARG A 70 -10.02 -9.21 15.13
CA ARG A 70 -9.13 -8.15 15.66
C ARG A 70 -8.18 -7.53 14.64
N GLY A 71 -8.23 -7.95 13.38
CA GLY A 71 -7.31 -7.54 12.34
C GLY A 71 -7.46 -6.08 11.94
N CYS A 72 -6.35 -5.37 11.81
CA CYS A 72 -6.31 -4.01 11.28
C CYS A 72 -5.17 -3.85 10.27
N ALA A 73 -5.44 -3.21 9.14
CA ALA A 73 -4.42 -2.76 8.19
C ALA A 73 -4.27 -1.24 8.21
N TYR A 74 -3.05 -0.75 8.00
CA TYR A 74 -2.73 0.66 7.80
C TYR A 74 -1.97 0.81 6.49
N ILE A 75 -2.54 1.55 5.54
CA ILE A 75 -1.96 1.74 4.21
C ILE A 75 -1.68 3.23 3.98
N LEU A 76 -0.45 3.57 3.60
CA LEU A 76 -0.08 4.92 3.18
C LEU A 76 -0.50 5.15 1.72
N LEU A 77 -1.19 6.26 1.46
CA LEU A 77 -1.64 6.69 0.13
C LEU A 77 -1.33 8.16 -0.09
N CYS A 78 -1.05 8.56 -1.33
CA CYS A 78 -1.03 9.94 -1.78
C CYS A 78 -2.37 10.34 -2.43
N ALA A 79 -2.49 11.60 -2.88
CA ALA A 79 -3.73 12.11 -3.47
C ALA A 79 -4.09 11.40 -4.79
N GLN A 80 -3.09 11.04 -5.59
CA GLN A 80 -3.24 10.39 -6.89
C GLN A 80 -3.77 8.96 -6.77
N ASN A 81 -3.53 8.29 -5.64
CA ASN A 81 -4.07 6.97 -5.36
C ASN A 81 -5.58 6.97 -5.06
N LYS A 82 -6.25 8.14 -5.10
CA LYS A 82 -7.69 8.29 -4.89
C LYS A 82 -8.17 7.59 -3.59
N PRO A 83 -7.70 8.03 -2.41
CA PRO A 83 -7.96 7.35 -1.15
C PRO A 83 -9.45 7.22 -0.79
N GLU A 84 -10.32 8.11 -1.28
CA GLU A 84 -11.77 7.95 -1.11
C GLU A 84 -12.32 6.76 -1.89
N ASP A 85 -11.86 6.55 -3.13
CA ASP A 85 -12.27 5.42 -3.97
C ASP A 85 -11.79 4.10 -3.35
N VAL A 86 -10.56 4.08 -2.83
CA VAL A 86 -10.02 2.94 -2.06
C VAL A 86 -10.90 2.64 -0.85
N LYS A 87 -11.26 3.64 -0.04
CA LYS A 87 -12.15 3.46 1.11
C LYS A 87 -13.53 2.95 0.71
N GLN A 88 -14.08 3.44 -0.40
CA GLN A 88 -15.36 2.96 -0.94
C GLN A 88 -15.27 1.49 -1.37
N ARG A 89 -14.21 1.10 -2.10
CA ARG A 89 -13.96 -0.29 -2.49
C ARG A 89 -13.91 -1.23 -1.29
N ILE A 90 -13.15 -0.87 -0.25
CA ILE A 90 -13.05 -1.68 0.98
C ILE A 90 -14.40 -1.82 1.67
N ARG A 91 -15.18 -0.75 1.79
CA ARG A 91 -16.54 -0.81 2.38
C ARG A 91 -17.50 -1.63 1.51
N GLY A 92 -17.20 -1.81 0.23
CA GLY A 92 -17.91 -2.69 -0.69
C GLY A 92 -17.66 -4.19 -0.46
N PHE A 93 -16.68 -4.57 0.38
CA PHE A 93 -16.43 -5.98 0.71
C PHE A 93 -17.52 -6.59 1.60
N GLY A 94 -18.22 -5.76 2.38
CA GLY A 94 -19.26 -6.16 3.32
C GLY A 94 -19.55 -5.08 4.36
N GLU A 95 -20.71 -5.13 5.00
CA GLU A 95 -21.15 -4.11 5.97
C GLU A 95 -20.24 -4.00 7.21
N GLU A 96 -19.57 -5.10 7.55
CA GLU A 96 -18.60 -5.19 8.63
C GLU A 96 -17.32 -4.41 8.34
N TRP A 97 -17.00 -4.16 7.06
CA TRP A 97 -15.75 -3.49 6.69
C TRP A 97 -15.81 -1.99 6.92
N LYS A 98 -14.75 -1.47 7.55
CA LYS A 98 -14.52 -0.04 7.75
C LYS A 98 -13.17 0.34 7.18
N ALA A 99 -13.13 1.57 6.67
CA ALA A 99 -11.94 2.18 6.13
C ALA A 99 -11.99 3.68 6.43
N GLU A 100 -11.00 4.22 7.14
CA GLU A 100 -10.99 5.62 7.58
C GLU A 100 -9.60 6.22 7.48
N THR A 101 -9.52 7.51 7.12
CA THR A 101 -8.27 8.25 7.17
C THR A 101 -7.97 8.60 8.64
N VAL A 102 -6.87 8.07 9.18
CA VAL A 102 -6.48 8.25 10.60
C VAL A 102 -5.32 9.22 10.79
N SER A 103 -4.61 9.55 9.71
CA SER A 103 -3.55 10.56 9.72
C SER A 103 -3.40 11.20 8.34
N ASN A 104 -2.90 12.44 8.29
CA ASN A 104 -2.53 13.13 7.06
C ASN A 104 -1.25 13.96 7.28
N SER A 105 -0.44 14.17 6.23
CA SER A 105 0.80 14.94 6.30
C SER A 105 0.60 16.47 6.41
N GLY A 106 -0.63 16.98 6.37
CA GLY A 106 -0.92 18.42 6.44
C GLY A 106 -0.56 19.21 5.16
N LYS A 107 -0.50 20.55 5.28
CA LYS A 107 -0.19 21.50 4.16
C LYS A 107 1.29 21.88 4.07
N VAL A 108 2.19 21.24 4.82
CA VAL A 108 3.56 21.72 4.98
C VAL A 108 4.44 21.18 3.85
N GLY A 109 4.80 22.06 2.91
CA GLY A 109 5.91 21.86 1.96
C GLY A 109 5.63 20.83 0.87
N GLY A 110 5.15 21.30 -0.28
CA GLY A 110 4.54 20.47 -1.31
C GLY A 110 5.44 19.38 -1.88
N TRP A 111 5.17 18.14 -1.50
CA TRP A 111 5.04 16.96 -2.35
C TRP A 111 3.93 16.11 -1.71
N GLU A 112 2.75 16.10 -2.33
CA GLU A 112 1.55 15.26 -2.09
C GLU A 112 0.94 15.21 -0.66
N LYS A 113 -0.38 15.34 -0.57
CA LYS A 113 -1.12 15.09 0.69
C LYS A 113 -1.13 13.58 0.96
N LEU A 114 -0.17 13.11 1.75
CA LEU A 114 -0.13 11.73 2.21
C LEU A 114 -1.22 11.49 3.26
N GLN A 115 -1.82 10.31 3.22
CA GLN A 115 -2.89 9.86 4.09
C GLN A 115 -2.61 8.44 4.56
N ILE A 116 -2.82 8.18 5.85
CA ILE A 116 -2.86 6.81 6.38
C ILE A 116 -4.32 6.39 6.45
N VAL A 117 -4.68 5.34 5.70
CA VAL A 117 -6.00 4.71 5.77
C VAL A 117 -5.91 3.49 6.66
N ARG A 118 -6.71 3.48 7.73
CA ARG A 118 -6.94 2.31 8.58
C ARG A 118 -8.09 1.49 7.99
N ILE A 119 -7.92 0.17 7.91
CA ILE A 119 -8.92 -0.80 7.41
C ILE A 119 -9.12 -1.89 8.45
N TRP A 120 -10.36 -2.23 8.78
CA TRP A 120 -10.69 -3.27 9.77
C TRP A 120 -12.12 -3.78 9.60
N ARG A 121 -12.46 -4.88 10.28
CA ARG A 121 -13.83 -5.35 10.44
C ARG A 121 -14.38 -4.93 11.80
N ILE A 122 -15.63 -4.50 11.86
CA ILE A 122 -16.35 -4.32 13.12
C ILE A 122 -16.68 -5.72 13.66
N PRO A 123 -16.29 -6.04 14.90
CA PRO A 123 -16.74 -7.27 15.54
C PRO A 123 -18.27 -7.32 15.56
N PRO A 124 -18.91 -8.47 15.28
CA PRO A 124 -20.35 -8.58 15.44
C PRO A 124 -20.73 -8.12 16.85
N ASN A 125 -21.77 -7.28 16.96
CA ASN A 125 -22.25 -6.81 18.26
C ASN A 125 -22.47 -8.02 19.16
N THR A 126 -21.70 -8.12 20.24
CA THR A 126 -21.95 -9.08 21.30
C THR A 126 -23.22 -8.63 22.03
N THR A 127 -24.38 -9.08 21.56
CA THR A 127 -25.64 -9.05 22.33
C THR A 127 -25.53 -9.90 23.58
#